data_AF-A0A397U4N8-F1
#
_entry.id   AF-A0A397U4N8-F1
#
_cell.length_a   1.000
_cell.length_b   1.000
_cell.length_c   1.000
_cell.angle_alpha   90.00
_cell.angle_beta   90.00
_cell.angle_gamma   90.00
#
_symmetry.space_group_name_H-M   'P 1'
#
loop_
_entity.id
_entity.type
_entity.pdbx_description
1 polymer ?
#
loop_
_entity_poly.entity_id
_entity_poly.type
_entity_poly.pdbx_seq_one_letter_code
_entity_poly.pdbx_strand_id
1 'polypeptide(L)'
;MIGVAQKVFSFLVVLGIIVLAFAHSLHLLLRPTSEYSYDQPSFTDDSNNPWNLVSTYQFISSNGTVEKSTLIETPDDSTNLFTMFSTSVL
;
A
#
# COMPACT_ATOMS: atom_id res chain seq x y z
N MET A 1 -22.78 24.82 25.35
CA MET A 1 -22.20 23.62 24.70
C MET A 1 -22.43 23.56 23.18
N ILE A 2 -23.53 24.10 22.63
CA ILE A 2 -23.84 24.08 21.17
C ILE A 2 -22.72 24.67 20.29
N GLY A 3 -22.08 25.77 20.69
CA GLY A 3 -21.04 26.43 19.87
C GLY A 3 -19.74 25.62 19.71
N VAL A 4 -19.38 24.78 20.68
CA VAL A 4 -18.18 23.93 20.59
C VAL A 4 -18.42 22.79 19.59
N ALA A 5 -19.59 22.15 19.68
CA ALA A 5 -19.98 21.09 18.75
C ALA A 5 -20.00 21.57 17.29
N GLN A 6 -20.53 22.77 17.03
CA GLN A 6 -20.51 23.37 15.70
C GLN A 6 -19.07 23.57 15.18
N LYS A 7 -18.16 24.07 16.02
CA LYS A 7 -16.76 24.29 15.63
C LYS A 7 -16.03 22.98 15.33
N VAL A 8 -16.27 21.94 16.12
CA VAL A 8 -15.74 20.58 15.89
C VAL A 8 -16.29 20.01 14.59
N PHE A 9 -17.60 20.13 14.34
CA PHE A 9 -18.21 19.64 13.11
C PHE A 9 -17.63 20.32 11.86
N SER A 10 -17.52 21.65 11.87
CA SER A 10 -16.91 22.39 10.75
C SER A 10 -15.46 21.97 10.50
N PHE A 11 -14.68 21.71 11.56
CA PHE A 11 -13.33 21.18 11.43
C PHE A 11 -13.32 19.79 10.80
N LEU A 12 -14.20 18.87 11.25
CA LEU A 12 -14.28 17.51 10.70
C LEU A 12 -14.68 17.50 9.22
N VAL A 13 -15.55 18.40 8.77
CA VAL A 13 -15.90 18.52 7.34
C VAL A 13 -14.67 18.91 6.51
N VAL A 14 -13.92 19.92 6.94
CA VAL A 14 -12.70 20.35 6.24
C VAL A 14 -11.66 19.24 6.24
N LEU A 15 -11.45 18.58 7.39
CA LEU A 15 -10.54 17.45 7.51
C LEU A 15 -10.95 16.29 6.59
N GLY A 16 -12.24 15.97 6.52
CA GLY A 16 -12.76 14.92 5.64
C GLY A 16 -12.49 15.20 4.16
N ILE A 17 -12.68 16.44 3.71
CA ILE A 17 -12.34 16.85 2.33
C ILE A 17 -10.84 16.67 2.05
N ILE A 18 -9.99 17.07 3.01
CA ILE A 18 -8.54 16.93 2.89
C ILE A 18 -8.16 15.45 2.78
N VAL A 19 -8.64 14.60 3.69
CA VAL A 19 -8.35 13.16 3.68
C VAL A 19 -8.79 12.51 2.36
N LEU A 20 -10.01 12.82 1.89
CA LEU A 20 -10.51 12.27 0.62
C LEU A 20 -9.70 12.75 -0.60
N ALA A 21 -9.27 14.01 -0.62
CA ALA A 21 -8.43 14.53 -1.71
C ALA A 21 -7.06 13.84 -1.76
N PHE A 22 -6.44 13.62 -0.59
CA PHE A 22 -5.19 12.87 -0.50
C PHE A 22 -5.38 11.41 -0.90
N ALA A 23 -6.38 10.73 -0.35
CA ALA A 23 -6.68 9.33 -0.67
C ALA A 23 -6.90 9.13 -2.18
N HIS A 24 -7.65 10.03 -2.82
CA HIS A 24 -7.88 9.99 -4.27
C HIS A 24 -6.59 10.22 -5.07
N SER A 25 -5.79 11.21 -4.67
CA SER A 25 -4.53 11.51 -5.34
C SER A 25 -3.53 10.36 -5.21
N LEU A 26 -3.39 9.80 -4.00
CA LEU A 26 -2.51 8.67 -3.74
C LEU A 26 -2.98 7.40 -4.45
N HIS A 27 -4.29 7.11 -4.48
CA HIS A 27 -4.84 6.02 -5.28
C HIS A 27 -4.41 6.12 -6.76
N LEU A 28 -4.50 7.30 -7.36
CA LEU A 28 -4.09 7.49 -8.76
C LEU A 28 -2.58 7.35 -8.97
N LEU A 29 -1.76 7.82 -8.02
CA LEU A 29 -0.30 7.82 -8.14
C LEU A 29 0.34 6.48 -7.77
N LEU A 30 -0.27 5.72 -6.86
CA LEU A 30 0.33 4.55 -6.21
C LEU A 30 -0.42 3.24 -6.50
N ARG A 31 -1.50 3.26 -7.28
CA ARG A 31 -2.09 2.02 -7.78
C ARG A 31 -1.16 1.35 -8.80
N PRO A 32 -1.21 0.02 -8.91
CA PRO A 32 -0.60 -0.69 -10.02
C PRO A 32 -1.20 -0.23 -11.36
N THR A 33 -0.32 -0.10 -12.34
CA THR A 33 -0.59 0.20 -13.75
C THR A 33 -0.56 -1.05 -14.63
N SER A 34 0.10 -2.11 -14.17
CA SER A 34 0.09 -3.44 -14.80
C SER A 34 -0.85 -4.41 -14.09
N GLU A 35 -1.41 -5.37 -14.84
CA GLU A 35 -2.18 -6.46 -14.25
C GLU A 35 -1.27 -7.38 -13.42
N TYR A 36 -1.80 -7.88 -12.31
CA TYR A 36 -1.10 -8.80 -11.42
C TYR A 36 -2.08 -9.81 -10.80
N SER A 37 -1.53 -10.91 -10.28
CA SER A 37 -2.25 -11.91 -9.48
C SER A 37 -1.47 -12.20 -8.21
N TYR A 38 -2.16 -12.40 -7.09
CA TYR A 38 -1.50 -12.81 -5.84
C TYR A 38 -1.00 -14.27 -5.89
N ASP A 39 -1.57 -15.11 -6.75
CA ASP A 39 -1.20 -16.53 -6.87
C ASP A 39 0.00 -16.77 -7.80
N GLN A 40 0.37 -15.77 -8.61
CA GLN A 40 1.42 -15.91 -9.62
C GLN A 40 2.39 -14.72 -9.58
N PRO A 41 3.69 -14.96 -9.35
CA PRO A 41 4.71 -13.91 -9.36
C PRO A 41 4.73 -13.10 -10.67
N SER A 42 4.70 -11.78 -10.54
CA SER A 42 4.78 -10.84 -11.67
C SER A 42 5.68 -9.65 -11.34
N PHE A 43 6.96 -9.76 -11.70
CA PHE A 43 7.94 -8.68 -11.53
C PHE A 43 7.97 -7.83 -12.80
N THR A 44 7.36 -6.65 -12.74
CA THR A 44 7.27 -5.70 -13.87
C THR A 44 8.04 -4.42 -13.54
N ASP A 45 8.21 -3.51 -14.50
CA ASP A 45 8.83 -2.20 -14.23
C ASP A 45 7.92 -1.25 -13.42
N ASP A 46 6.70 -1.69 -13.09
CA ASP A 46 5.77 -0.95 -12.25
C ASP A 46 6.17 -1.04 -10.77
N SER A 47 6.69 0.07 -10.24
CA SER A 47 7.12 0.15 -8.84
C SER A 47 6.01 -0.08 -7.81
N ASN A 48 4.74 0.04 -8.21
CA ASN A 48 3.60 -0.14 -7.32
C ASN A 48 2.96 -1.53 -7.41
N ASN A 49 3.45 -2.41 -8.31
CA ASN A 49 2.99 -3.79 -8.38
C ASN A 49 3.27 -4.49 -7.03
N PRO A 50 2.31 -5.20 -6.41
CA PRO A 50 2.51 -5.83 -5.11
C PRO A 50 3.71 -6.77 -5.03
N TRP A 51 4.06 -7.47 -6.12
CA TRP A 51 5.24 -8.34 -6.16
C TRP A 51 6.57 -7.59 -6.09
N ASN A 52 6.59 -6.29 -6.42
CA ASN A 52 7.78 -5.45 -6.28
C ASN A 52 7.89 -4.79 -4.90
N LEU A 53 6.85 -4.87 -4.08
CA LEU A 53 6.77 -4.23 -2.75
C LEU A 53 7.06 -5.18 -1.60
N VAL A 54 6.84 -6.48 -1.81
CA VAL A 54 7.05 -7.53 -0.80
C VAL A 54 8.52 -7.72 -0.44
N SER A 55 8.75 -8.19 0.78
CA SER A 55 10.09 -8.50 1.26
C SER A 55 10.68 -9.71 0.53
N THR A 56 11.97 -9.60 0.18
CA THR A 56 12.77 -10.73 -0.29
C THR A 56 13.80 -11.08 0.76
N TYR A 57 13.78 -12.32 1.23
CA TYR A 57 14.67 -12.84 2.26
C TYR A 57 15.77 -13.68 1.62
N GLN A 58 17.01 -13.41 2.01
CA GLN A 58 18.16 -14.23 1.65
C GLN A 58 18.36 -15.33 2.69
N PHE A 59 18.73 -16.53 2.24
CA PHE A 59 19.13 -17.58 3.17
C PHE A 59 20.57 -17.34 3.64
N ILE A 60 20.78 -17.39 4.95
CA ILE A 60 22.10 -17.35 5.56
C ILE A 60 22.34 -18.71 6.20
N SER A 61 23.31 -19.44 5.66
CA SER A 61 23.71 -20.74 6.19
C SER A 61 24.39 -20.59 7.56
N SER A 62 24.51 -21.69 8.32
CA SER A 62 25.06 -21.68 9.68
C SER A 62 26.50 -21.18 9.78
N ASN A 63 27.26 -21.19 8.68
CA ASN A 63 28.63 -20.67 8.61
C ASN A 63 28.68 -19.18 8.24
N GLY A 64 27.54 -18.50 8.09
CA GLY A 64 27.44 -17.09 7.72
C GLY A 64 27.49 -16.80 6.22
N THR A 65 27.50 -17.83 5.36
CA THR A 65 27.46 -17.62 3.90
C THR A 65 26.04 -17.32 3.45
N VAL A 66 25.88 -16.23 2.69
CA VAL A 66 24.63 -15.89 2.00
C VAL A 66 24.45 -16.82 0.80
N GLU A 67 23.37 -17.60 0.81
CA GLU A 67 23.04 -18.48 -0.30
C GLU A 67 22.38 -17.70 -1.45
N LYS A 68 22.47 -18.24 -2.66
CA LYS A 68 21.88 -17.61 -3.85
C LYS A 68 20.35 -17.72 -3.91
N SER A 69 19.78 -18.68 -3.19
CA SER A 69 18.34 -18.85 -3.10
C SER A 69 17.72 -17.73 -2.28
N THR A 70 16.50 -17.33 -2.63
CA THR A 70 15.72 -16.34 -1.89
C THR A 70 14.31 -16.86 -1.63
N LEU A 71 13.70 -16.37 -0.56
CA LEU A 71 12.27 -16.49 -0.31
C LEU A 71 11.63 -15.14 -0.58
N ILE A 72 10.54 -15.14 -1.32
CA ILE A 72 9.76 -13.94 -1.61
C ILE A 72 8.43 -14.10 -0.87
N GLU A 73 8.08 -13.12 -0.07
CA GLU A 73 6.78 -13.08 0.60
C GLU A 73 5.65 -12.99 -0.44
N THR A 74 4.56 -13.71 -0.22
CA THR A 74 3.39 -13.63 -1.10
C THR A 74 2.62 -12.35 -0.80
N PRO A 75 2.41 -11.47 -1.80
CA PRO A 75 1.65 -10.25 -1.59
C PRO A 75 0.18 -10.56 -1.29
N ASP A 76 -0.49 -9.61 -0.66
CA ASP A 76 -1.92 -9.63 -0.37
C ASP A 76 -2.56 -8.24 -0.56
N ASP A 77 -3.85 -8.12 -0.22
CA ASP A 77 -4.61 -6.88 -0.33
C ASP A 77 -4.04 -5.73 0.53
N SER A 78 -3.25 -6.05 1.55
CA SER A 78 -2.64 -5.07 2.45
C SER A 78 -1.26 -4.60 1.98
N THR A 79 -0.62 -5.36 1.08
CA THR A 79 0.71 -5.04 0.54
C THR A 79 0.73 -3.70 -0.19
N ASN A 80 -0.34 -3.38 -0.93
CA ASN A 80 -0.54 -2.05 -1.51
C ASN A 80 -1.99 -1.60 -1.29
N LEU A 81 -2.18 -0.75 -0.28
CA LEU A 81 -3.49 -0.18 0.07
C LEU A 81 -4.06 0.76 -1.01
N PHE A 82 -3.25 1.20 -1.97
CA PHE A 82 -3.67 2.07 -3.05
C PHE A 82 -4.23 1.33 -4.27
N THR A 83 -4.24 0.00 -4.25
CA THR A 83 -4.87 -0.84 -5.28
C THR A 83 -6.37 -0.55 -5.41
N MET A 84 -7.05 -0.33 -4.28
CA MET A 84 -8.47 -0.01 -4.20
C MET A 84 -8.69 1.36 -3.58
N PHE A 85 -9.62 2.15 -4.14
CA PHE A 85 -9.92 3.48 -3.59
C PHE A 85 -10.46 3.41 -2.16
N SER A 86 -11.23 2.37 -1.82
CA SER A 86 -11.80 2.18 -0.49
C SER A 86 -10.74 2.00 0.60
N THR A 87 -9.63 1.34 0.28
CA THR A 87 -8.50 1.14 1.21
C THR A 87 -7.52 2.30 1.21
N SER A 88 -7.57 3.18 0.20
CA SER A 88 -6.69 4.36 0.10
C SER A 88 -7.03 5.48 1.09
N VAL A 89 -8.19 5.39 1.74
CA VAL A 89 -8.66 6.34 2.77
C VAL A 89 -8.12 5.97 4.16
N LEU A 90 -7.61 4.75 4.33
CA LEU A 90 -7.23 4.16 5.62
C LEU A 90 -5.83 4.59 6.10
#